data_AF-A0A2V5NFK8-F1
#
_entry.id   AF-A0A2V5NFK8-F1
#
_cell.length_a   1.000
_cell.length_b   1.000
_cell.length_c   1.000
_cell.angle_alpha   90.00
_cell.angle_beta   90.00
_cell.angle_gamma   90.00
#
_symmetry.space_group_name_H-M   'P 1'
#
loop_
_entity.id
_entity.type
_entity.pdbx_description
1 polymer ?
#
loop_
_entity_poly.entity_id
_entity_poly.type
_entity_poly.pdbx_seq_one_letter_code
_entity_poly.pdbx_strand_id
1 'polypeptide(L)' 'MRARESAAEYVVKNGKRKAVILPIKEYKELLEDLYDLGVVASRRHERMIPFEDVLRRLKKKNGAVSR' A
#
# COMPACT_ATOMS: atom_id res chain seq x y z
N MET A 1 -4.15 -9.20 -6.04
CA MET A 1 -3.40 -9.74 -4.88
C MET A 1 -3.42 -11.25 -4.94
N ARG A 2 -2.27 -11.89 -5.09
CA ARG A 2 -2.16 -13.33 -4.85
C ARG A 2 -1.90 -13.43 -3.35
N ALA A 3 -2.92 -13.76 -2.57
CA ALA A 3 -2.71 -14.12 -1.17
C ALA A 3 -1.74 -15.31 -1.21
N ARG A 4 -0.49 -15.08 -0.82
CA ARG A 4 0.40 -16.20 -0.52
C ARG A 4 -0.23 -16.87 0.69
N GLU A 5 -0.61 -18.13 0.57
CA GLU A 5 -0.91 -18.94 1.73
C GLU A 5 0.40 -19.15 2.48
N SER A 6 0.79 -18.17 3.31
CA SER A 6 1.67 -18.46 4.44
C SER A 6 0.79 -19.17 5.46
N ALA A 7 1.22 -20.35 5.91
CA ALA A 7 0.55 -21.05 6.99
C ALA A 7 0.73 -20.22 8.27
N ALA A 8 -0.18 -19.27 8.50
CA ALA A 8 -0.09 -18.36 9.62
C ALA A 8 -0.18 -19.13 10.94
N GLU A 9 0.78 -18.89 11.83
CA GLU A 9 0.77 -19.44 13.19
C GLU A 9 -0.06 -18.54 14.11
N TYR A 10 -0.78 -19.12 15.07
CA TYR A 10 -1.71 -18.37 15.92
C TYR A 10 -1.44 -18.60 17.42
N VAL A 11 -1.56 -17.54 18.20
CA VAL A 11 -1.62 -17.63 19.67
C VAL A 11 -3.08 -17.86 20.08
N VAL A 12 -3.34 -18.98 20.77
CA VAL A 12 -4.67 -19.41 21.19
C VAL A 12 -4.82 -19.26 22.71
N LYS A 13 -5.91 -18.62 23.16
CA LYS A 13 -6.29 -18.52 24.57
C LYS A 13 -7.74 -18.95 24.74
N ASN A 14 -8.00 -19.89 25.65
CA ASN A 14 -9.33 -20.47 25.92
C ASN A 14 -10.02 -20.99 24.63
N GLY A 15 -9.26 -21.71 23.80
CA GLY A 15 -9.75 -22.27 22.53
C GLY A 15 -10.02 -21.23 21.42
N LYS A 16 -9.70 -19.95 21.64
CA LYS A 16 -9.91 -18.88 20.65
C LYS A 16 -8.58 -18.29 20.17
N ARG A 17 -8.40 -18.14 18.86
CA ARG A 17 -7.28 -17.40 18.26
C ARG A 17 -7.35 -15.93 18.72
N LYS A 18 -6.28 -15.44 19.33
CA LYS A 18 -6.20 -14.07 19.88
C LYS A 18 -5.13 -13.21 19.20
N ALA A 19 -4.08 -13.83 18.68
CA ALA A 19 -3.05 -13.16 17.91
C ALA A 19 -2.53 -14.10 16.81
N VAL A 20 -1.79 -13.53 15.86
CA VAL A 20 -1.11 -14.23 14.77
C VAL A 20 0.38 -13.90 14.84
N ILE A 21 1.23 -14.88 14.55
CA ILE A 21 2.67 -14.71 14.43
C ILE A 21 2.97 -14.56 12.94
N LEU A 22 3.63 -13.46 12.59
CA LEU A 22 4.04 -13.15 11.22
C LEU A 22 5.54 -12.91 11.18
N PRO A 23 6.25 -13.39 10.14
CA PRO A 23 7.60 -12.92 9.86
C PRO A 23 7.62 -11.39 9.76
N ILE A 24 8.66 -10.76 10.31
CA ILE A 24 8.76 -9.28 10.33
C ILE A 24 8.64 -8.67 8.93
N LYS A 25 9.14 -9.36 7.91
CA LYS A 25 9.00 -8.94 6.52
C LYS A 25 7.53 -8.89 6.09
N GLU A 26 6.78 -9.97 6.32
CA GLU A 26 5.35 -10.05 5.97
C GLU A 26 4.52 -9.00 6.74
N TYR A 27 4.83 -8.77 8.02
CA TYR A 27 4.16 -7.70 8.79
C TYR A 27 4.39 -6.31 8.18
N LYS A 28 5.63 -5.99 7.77
CA LYS A 28 5.95 -4.70 7.15
C LYS A 28 5.27 -4.55 5.79
N GLU A 29 5.33 -5.59 4.95
CA GLU A 29 4.64 -5.61 3.64
C GLU A 29 3.13 -5.40 3.82
N LEU A 30 2.50 -6.03 4.82
CA LEU A 30 1.08 -5.82 5.13
C LEU A 30 0.78 -4.37 5.52
N LEU A 31 1.64 -3.73 6.32
CA LEU A 31 1.46 -2.32 6.68
C LEU A 31 1.58 -1.39 5.45
N GLU A 32 2.53 -1.68 4.56
CA GLU A 32 2.69 -0.93 3.29
C GLU A 32 1.46 -1.08 2.39
N ASP A 33 0.95 -2.31 2.21
CA ASP A 33 -0.27 -2.58 1.44
C ASP A 33 -1.49 -1.81 2.00
N LEU A 34 -1.65 -1.79 3.33
CA LEU A 34 -2.74 -1.05 3.98
C LEU A 34 -2.59 0.46 3.79
N TYR A 35 -1.36 0.97 3.83
CA TYR A 35 -1.07 2.37 3.57
C TYR A 35 -1.42 2.75 2.14
N ASP A 36 -0.98 1.96 1.15
CA ASP A 36 -1.26 2.19 -0.27
C ASP A 36 -2.77 2.18 -0.55
N LEU A 37 -3.51 1.23 0.04
CA LEU A 37 -4.98 1.23 -0.04
C LEU A 37 -5.60 2.47 0.60
N GLY A 38 -5.06 2.92 1.74
CA GLY A 38 -5.46 4.16 2.39
C GLY A 38 -5.26 5.39 1.50
N VAL A 39 -4.10 5.47 0.82
CA VAL A 39 -3.80 6.52 -0.15
C VAL A 39 -4.81 6.49 -1.30
N VAL A 40 -5.08 5.33 -1.90
CA VAL A 40 -6.08 5.19 -2.97
C VAL A 40 -7.46 5.65 -2.51
N ALA A 41 -7.91 5.21 -1.33
CA ALA A 41 -9.20 5.59 -0.77
C ALA A 41 -9.31 7.10 -0.50
N SER A 42 -8.26 7.70 0.05
CA SER A 42 -8.22 9.16 0.32
C SER A 42 -8.37 10.00 -0.95
N ARG A 43 -7.91 9.48 -2.09
CA ARG A 43 -7.90 10.16 -3.39
C ARG A 43 -9.09 9.83 -4.28
N ARG A 44 -10.00 8.95 -3.83
CA ARG A 44 -11.21 8.51 -4.54
C ARG A 44 -12.04 9.65 -5.16
N HIS A 45 -12.10 10.79 -4.49
CA HIS A 45 -12.92 11.94 -4.88
C HIS A 45 -12.09 13.11 -5.41
N GLU A 46 -10.77 12.96 -5.53
CA GLU A 46 -9.92 13.97 -6.12
C GLU A 46 -10.25 14.13 -7.61
N ARG A 47 -10.25 15.37 -8.11
CA ARG A 47 -10.43 15.61 -9.54
C ARG A 47 -9.28 15.00 -10.33
N MET A 48 -9.61 14.22 -11.35
CA MET A 48 -8.63 13.78 -12.33
C MET A 48 -8.11 14.98 -13.13
N ILE A 49 -6.85 14.89 -13.55
CA ILE A 49 -6.24 15.83 -14.47
C ILE A 49 -5.71 15.07 -15.69
N PRO A 50 -5.67 15.69 -16.88
CA PRO A 50 -5.04 15.11 -18.05
C PRO A 50 -3.58 14.73 -17.78
N PHE A 51 -3.10 13.67 -18.42
CA PHE A 51 -1.72 13.19 -18.25
C PHE A 51 -0.69 14.25 -18.67
N GLU A 52 -0.99 15.03 -19.70
CA GLU A 52 -0.17 16.12 -20.21
C GLU A 52 0.02 17.22 -19.16
N ASP A 53 -1.02 17.47 -18.34
CA ASP A 53 -0.95 18.43 -17.24
C ASP A 53 -0.06 17.93 -16.12
N VAL A 54 -0.06 16.61 -15.83
CA VAL A 54 0.88 15.98 -14.90
C VAL A 54 2.32 16.19 -15.38
N LEU A 55 2.61 15.86 -16.65
CA LEU A 55 3.95 16.02 -17.24
C LEU A 55 4.43 17.48 -17.20
N ARG A 56 3.54 18.43 -17.53
CA ARG A 56 3.85 19.86 -17.45
C ARG A 56 4.19 20.30 -16.02
N ARG A 57 3.42 19.83 -15.02
CA ARG A 57 3.69 20.11 -13.59
C ARG A 57 5.02 19.53 -13.13
N LEU A 58 5.36 18.31 -13.53
CA LEU A 58 6.61 17.65 -13.17
C LEU A 58 7.82 18.37 -13.79
N LYS A 59 7.76 18.72 -15.08
CA LYS A 59 8.82 19.50 -15.76
C LYS A 59 9.05 20.86 -15.10
N LYS A 60 7.98 21.53 -14.65
CA LYS A 60 8.05 22.83 -13.95
C LYS A 60 8.66 22.71 -12.55
N LYS A 61 8.43 21.60 -11.84
CA LYS A 61 8.95 21.39 -10.48
C LYS A 61 10.40 20.91 -10.44
N ASN A 62 10.81 20.05 -11.39
CA ASN A 62 12.10 19.36 -11.32
C ASN A 62 13.11 19.76 -12.39
N GLY A 63 12.90 20.86 -13.13
CA GLY A 63 13.87 21.33 -14.12
C GLY A 63 14.23 20.23 -15.13
N ALA A 64 13.29 19.90 -16.02
CA ALA A 64 13.43 18.89 -17.06
C ALA A 64 13.84 17.49 -16.57
N VAL A 65 12.87 16.57 -16.50
CA VAL A 65 13.18 15.15 -16.75
C VAL A 65 13.46 15.05 -18.25
N SER A 66 14.69 15.39 -18.64
CA SER A 66 15.24 15.02 -19.95
C SER A 66 15.28 13.50 -20.01
N ARG A 67 14.64 12.96 -21.04
CA ARG A 67 15.01 11.64 -21.56
C ARG A 67 16.36 11.74 -22.26
#